data_AF-A0A5C3LD36-F1
#
_entry.id   AF-A0A5C3LD36-F1
#
_cell.length_a   1.000
_cell.length_b   1.000
_cell.length_c   1.000
_cell.angle_alpha   90.00
_cell.angle_beta   90.00
_cell.angle_gamma   90.00
#
_symmetry.space_group_name_H-M   'P 1'
#
loop_
_entity.id
_entity.type
_entity.pdbx_description
1 polymer ?
#
loop_
_entity_poly.entity_id
_entity_poly.type
_entity_poly.pdbx_seq_one_letter_code
_entity_poly.pdbx_strand_id
1 'polypeptide(L)'
;MMEEECQKPNLSVVHALSILGSFHSSQGDQSLGYMYFGMSARMSQALGLNIDCSAWVQAGFISEHDRLDRNWAHWTTFCQDICWSLYVGHDFCVPLPSDHKPIPVPFVDSEFDQMPWHYPSSNNAPQPNYLSKTFAASCELLMIARRIMDVVNGLNSGNMRQVVNDELISDIDLQLNTWKSSLSPDVDMTLKSRPTATPHRLMLHAAYWWLFVLLHRPFYHRKLRHSSDREIDHVKV
;
A
#
# COMPACT_ATOMS: atom_id res chain seq x y z
N MET A 1 14.31 -9.09 -25.89
CA MET A 1 13.19 -8.18 -25.55
C MET A 1 13.20 -7.84 -24.07
N MET A 2 12.88 -8.74 -23.13
CA MET A 2 12.94 -8.41 -21.69
C MET A 2 14.36 -8.12 -21.18
N GLU A 3 15.36 -8.92 -21.57
CA GLU A 3 16.75 -8.71 -21.18
C GLU A 3 17.33 -7.37 -21.66
N GLU A 4 16.87 -6.89 -22.83
CA GLU A 4 17.32 -5.63 -23.41
C GLU A 4 16.77 -4.43 -22.63
N GLU A 5 15.49 -4.48 -22.26
CA GLU A 5 14.88 -3.50 -21.35
C GLU A 5 15.55 -3.55 -19.96
N CYS A 6 15.96 -4.73 -19.48
CA CYS A 6 16.72 -4.87 -18.24
C CYS A 6 18.11 -4.23 -18.28
N GLN A 7 18.77 -4.23 -19.45
CA GLN A 7 20.09 -3.61 -19.61
C GLN A 7 20.01 -2.08 -19.60
N LYS A 8 18.87 -1.51 -20.00
CA LYS A 8 18.63 -0.06 -20.06
C LYS A 8 17.27 0.27 -19.44
N PRO A 9 17.15 0.16 -18.11
CA PRO A 9 15.88 0.35 -17.44
C PRO A 9 15.35 1.77 -17.65
N ASN A 10 14.03 1.89 -17.71
CA ASN A 10 13.28 3.14 -17.79
C ASN A 10 12.01 3.03 -16.91
N LEU A 11 11.27 4.12 -16.74
CA LEU A 11 10.06 4.10 -15.90
C LEU A 11 8.98 3.15 -16.46
N SER A 12 8.87 3.06 -17.78
CA SER A 12 7.88 2.23 -18.45
C SER A 12 8.05 0.75 -18.12
N VAL A 13 9.29 0.23 -18.10
CA VAL A 13 9.53 -1.18 -17.78
C VAL A 13 9.26 -1.49 -16.30
N VAL A 14 9.49 -0.54 -15.38
CA VAL A 14 9.12 -0.68 -13.95
C VAL A 14 7.61 -0.87 -13.83
N HIS A 15 6.82 -0.02 -14.46
CA HIS A 15 5.36 -0.11 -14.46
C HIS A 15 4.85 -1.37 -15.17
N ALA A 16 5.43 -1.70 -16.34
CA ALA A 16 5.04 -2.88 -17.11
C ALA A 16 5.24 -4.17 -16.32
N LEU A 17 6.39 -4.33 -15.66
CA LEU A 17 6.68 -5.48 -14.80
C LEU A 17 5.76 -5.52 -13.56
N SER A 18 5.46 -4.35 -12.99
CA SER A 18 4.52 -4.23 -11.86
C SER A 18 3.13 -4.73 -12.24
N ILE A 19 2.62 -4.28 -13.38
CA ILE A 19 1.30 -4.66 -13.91
C ILE A 19 1.29 -6.14 -14.30
N LEU A 20 2.34 -6.63 -14.97
CA LEU A 20 2.48 -8.03 -15.35
C LEU A 20 2.50 -8.94 -14.10
N GLY A 21 3.19 -8.51 -13.05
CA GLY A 21 3.17 -9.17 -11.75
C GLY A 21 1.76 -9.28 -11.19
N SER A 22 1.01 -8.18 -11.12
CA SER A 22 -0.39 -8.16 -10.68
C SER A 22 -1.29 -9.04 -11.54
N PHE A 23 -1.08 -9.05 -12.87
CA PHE A 23 -1.85 -9.89 -13.79
C PHE A 23 -1.67 -11.37 -13.49
N HIS A 24 -0.43 -11.88 -13.43
CA HIS A 24 -0.17 -13.29 -13.13
C HIS A 24 -0.69 -13.68 -11.74
N SER A 25 -0.48 -12.81 -10.75
CA SER A 25 -1.04 -12.97 -9.42
C SER A 25 -2.56 -13.12 -9.42
N SER A 26 -3.28 -12.34 -10.23
CA SER A 26 -4.75 -12.42 -10.36
C SER A 26 -5.24 -13.72 -11.00
N GLN A 27 -4.40 -14.39 -11.78
CA GLN A 27 -4.69 -15.68 -12.41
C GLN A 27 -4.36 -16.88 -11.50
N GLY A 28 -3.79 -16.63 -10.30
CA GLY A 28 -3.35 -17.66 -9.37
C GLY A 28 -1.88 -18.04 -9.49
N ASP A 29 -1.15 -17.48 -10.47
CA ASP A 29 0.30 -17.71 -10.65
C ASP A 29 1.13 -16.85 -9.70
N GLN A 30 0.90 -16.96 -8.40
CA GLN A 30 1.46 -16.06 -7.37
C GLN A 30 2.99 -16.03 -7.37
N SER A 31 3.65 -17.18 -7.57
CA SER A 31 5.12 -17.24 -7.63
C SER A 31 5.68 -16.49 -8.84
N LEU A 32 5.02 -16.59 -9.99
CA LEU A 32 5.42 -15.88 -11.20
C LEU A 32 5.17 -14.37 -11.05
N GLY A 33 4.02 -14.00 -10.48
CA GLY A 33 3.70 -12.62 -10.14
C GLY A 33 4.73 -12.00 -9.19
N TYR A 34 5.16 -12.76 -8.17
CA TYR A 34 6.22 -12.35 -7.25
C TYR A 34 7.56 -12.11 -7.95
N MET A 35 7.95 -12.97 -8.90
CA MET A 35 9.19 -12.78 -9.67
C MET A 35 9.14 -11.51 -10.53
N TYR A 36 8.06 -11.28 -11.27
CA TYR A 36 7.91 -10.06 -12.07
C TYR A 36 7.90 -8.80 -11.22
N PHE A 37 7.21 -8.83 -10.08
CA PHE A 37 7.23 -7.71 -9.15
C PHE A 37 8.64 -7.48 -8.57
N GLY A 38 9.36 -8.55 -8.21
CA GLY A 38 10.75 -8.46 -7.76
C GLY A 38 11.66 -7.80 -8.81
N MET A 39 11.47 -8.10 -10.10
CA MET A 39 12.18 -7.42 -11.18
C MET A 39 11.83 -5.93 -11.25
N SER A 40 10.53 -5.57 -11.16
CA SER A 40 10.08 -4.17 -11.11
C SER A 40 10.74 -3.41 -9.95
N ALA A 41 10.72 -3.98 -8.74
CA ALA A 41 11.33 -3.38 -7.56
C ALA A 41 12.85 -3.17 -7.72
N ARG A 42 13.55 -4.15 -8.29
CA ARG A 42 14.99 -4.03 -8.56
C ARG A 42 15.30 -2.99 -9.64
N MET A 43 14.47 -2.86 -10.66
CA MET A 43 14.62 -1.80 -11.67
C MET A 43 14.36 -0.41 -11.09
N SER A 44 13.34 -0.27 -10.24
CA SER A 44 13.09 0.98 -9.51
C SER A 44 14.30 1.39 -8.65
N GLN A 45 14.94 0.43 -7.99
CA GLN A 45 16.19 0.67 -7.23
C GLN A 45 17.36 1.04 -8.15
N ALA A 46 17.56 0.33 -9.26
CA ALA A 46 18.63 0.60 -10.21
C ALA A 46 18.51 1.99 -10.85
N LEU A 47 17.28 2.46 -11.07
CA LEU A 47 16.99 3.82 -11.52
C LEU A 47 17.16 4.89 -10.44
N GLY A 48 17.33 4.49 -9.17
CA GLY A 48 17.40 5.41 -8.04
C GLY A 48 16.10 6.18 -7.83
N LEU A 49 14.93 5.55 -8.07
CA LEU A 49 13.64 6.22 -7.89
C LEU A 49 13.37 6.59 -6.43
N ASN A 50 14.06 5.92 -5.49
CA ASN A 50 14.02 6.19 -4.07
C ASN A 50 14.95 7.36 -3.61
N ILE A 51 15.48 8.15 -4.55
CA ILE A 51 16.38 9.27 -4.27
C ILE A 51 15.66 10.59 -4.53
N ASP A 52 15.78 11.55 -3.61
CA ASP A 52 15.33 12.92 -3.84
C ASP A 52 16.21 13.60 -4.91
N CYS A 53 15.62 13.83 -6.09
CA CYS A 53 16.29 14.45 -7.23
C CYS A 53 16.16 15.99 -7.26
N SER A 54 15.72 16.66 -6.19
CA SER A 54 15.58 18.13 -6.16
C SER A 54 16.87 18.88 -6.53
N ALA A 55 18.02 18.38 -6.07
CA ALA A 55 19.33 18.94 -6.44
C ALA A 55 19.67 18.76 -7.93
N TRP A 56 19.17 17.72 -8.57
CA TRP A 56 19.40 17.47 -10.00
C TRP A 56 18.55 18.40 -10.87
N VAL A 57 17.34 18.72 -10.42
CA VAL A 57 16.50 19.76 -11.05
C VAL A 57 17.19 21.13 -10.95
N GLN A 58 17.69 21.50 -9.76
CA GLN A 58 18.40 22.77 -9.55
C GLN A 58 19.67 22.89 -10.42
N ALA A 59 20.37 21.77 -10.64
CA ALA A 59 21.54 21.71 -11.51
C ALA A 59 21.21 21.61 -13.01
N GLY A 60 19.92 21.48 -13.38
CA GLY A 60 19.48 21.37 -14.78
C GLY A 60 19.74 20.00 -15.43
N PHE A 61 20.04 18.96 -14.65
CA PHE A 61 20.26 17.60 -15.19
C PHE A 61 18.97 16.92 -15.61
N ILE A 62 17.86 17.23 -14.94
CA ILE A 62 16.52 16.73 -15.24
C ILE A 62 15.50 17.86 -15.12
N SER A 63 14.36 17.73 -15.77
CA SER A 63 13.25 18.66 -15.59
C SER A 63 12.48 18.40 -14.29
N GLU A 64 11.66 19.37 -13.86
CA GLU A 64 10.75 19.16 -12.72
C GLU A 64 9.71 18.08 -13.04
N HIS A 65 9.28 17.97 -14.29
CA HIS A 65 8.36 16.92 -14.72
C HIS A 65 8.98 15.53 -14.56
N ASP A 66 10.24 15.35 -14.98
CA ASP A 66 10.98 14.09 -14.78
C ASP A 66 11.09 13.73 -13.30
N ARG A 67 11.28 14.73 -12.41
CA ARG A 67 11.31 14.51 -10.96
C ARG A 67 9.95 14.01 -10.44
N LEU A 68 8.86 14.61 -10.91
CA LEU A 68 7.50 14.21 -10.53
C LEU A 68 7.18 12.78 -11.00
N ASP A 69 7.50 12.43 -12.24
CA ASP A 69 7.29 11.08 -12.78
C ASP A 69 8.07 10.02 -11.98
N ARG A 70 9.33 10.31 -11.66
CA ARG A 70 10.15 9.44 -10.81
C ARG A 70 9.55 9.26 -9.41
N ASN A 71 9.03 10.34 -8.83
CA ASN A 71 8.37 10.31 -7.53
C ASN A 71 7.10 9.43 -7.57
N TRP A 72 6.24 9.63 -8.56
CA TRP A 72 5.04 8.82 -8.77
C TRP A 72 5.37 7.34 -8.98
N ALA A 73 6.39 7.03 -9.79
CA ALA A 73 6.83 5.66 -10.02
C ALA A 73 7.36 4.99 -8.74
N HIS A 74 8.12 5.72 -7.92
CA HIS A 74 8.58 5.23 -6.62
C HIS A 74 7.40 4.85 -5.71
N TRP A 75 6.48 5.79 -5.48
CA TRP A 75 5.34 5.55 -4.58
C TRP A 75 4.39 4.48 -5.10
N THR A 76 4.21 4.38 -6.42
CA THR A 76 3.40 3.31 -7.03
C THR A 76 4.01 1.95 -6.71
N THR A 77 5.32 1.82 -6.93
CA THR A 77 6.05 0.57 -6.67
C THR A 77 6.06 0.26 -5.16
N PHE A 78 6.26 1.27 -4.31
CA PHE A 78 6.24 1.14 -2.85
C PHE A 78 4.88 0.66 -2.32
N CYS A 79 3.79 1.28 -2.78
CA CYS A 79 2.44 0.90 -2.37
C CYS A 79 2.11 -0.53 -2.82
N GLN A 80 2.47 -0.88 -4.05
CA GLN A 80 2.22 -2.22 -4.58
C GLN A 80 3.00 -3.31 -3.83
N ASP A 81 4.26 -3.04 -3.48
CA ASP A 81 5.09 -3.93 -2.65
C ASP A 81 4.39 -4.22 -1.32
N ILE A 82 3.89 -3.18 -0.64
CA ILE A 82 3.25 -3.33 0.67
C ILE A 82 1.97 -4.15 0.58
N CYS A 83 1.09 -3.84 -0.37
CA CYS A 83 -0.14 -4.60 -0.58
C CYS A 83 0.16 -6.08 -0.86
N TRP A 84 1.15 -6.35 -1.71
CA TRP A 84 1.49 -7.72 -2.10
C TRP A 84 2.15 -8.50 -0.97
N SER A 85 3.14 -7.91 -0.32
CA SER A 85 3.83 -8.49 0.82
C SER A 85 2.85 -8.81 1.94
N LEU A 86 1.94 -7.91 2.31
CA LEU A 86 0.92 -8.17 3.34
C LEU A 86 -0.09 -9.25 2.92
N TYR A 87 -0.42 -9.33 1.63
CA TYR A 87 -1.34 -10.35 1.12
C TYR A 87 -0.73 -11.76 1.16
N VAL A 88 0.52 -11.91 0.73
CA VAL A 88 1.19 -13.23 0.65
C VAL A 88 1.95 -13.60 1.93
N GLY A 89 2.37 -12.61 2.73
CA GLY A 89 3.20 -12.79 3.92
C GLY A 89 4.71 -12.84 3.62
N HIS A 90 5.17 -12.11 2.60
CA HIS A 90 6.60 -11.99 2.26
C HIS A 90 7.20 -10.69 2.79
N ASP A 91 8.53 -10.66 2.91
CA ASP A 91 9.25 -9.42 3.16
C ASP A 91 9.07 -8.42 2.00
N PHE A 92 9.26 -7.14 2.31
CA PHE A 92 9.16 -6.06 1.34
C PHE A 92 10.40 -6.02 0.43
N CYS A 93 10.20 -5.85 -0.88
CA CYS A 93 11.27 -5.69 -1.85
C CYS A 93 11.85 -4.27 -1.87
N VAL A 94 10.99 -3.27 -1.68
CA VAL A 94 11.33 -1.84 -1.74
C VAL A 94 11.72 -1.37 -0.33
N PRO A 95 12.88 -0.72 -0.14
CA PRO A 95 13.29 -0.22 1.18
C PRO A 95 12.39 0.90 1.68
N LEU A 96 12.42 1.14 3.00
CA LEU A 96 11.78 2.31 3.59
C LEU A 96 12.42 3.59 3.01
N PRO A 97 11.64 4.66 2.73
CA PRO A 97 12.21 5.98 2.48
C PRO A 97 13.13 6.39 3.63
N SER A 98 14.28 6.97 3.32
CA SER A 98 15.25 7.37 4.36
C SER A 98 14.76 8.60 5.11
N ASP A 99 14.83 8.56 6.44
CA ASP A 99 14.50 9.70 7.32
C ASP A 99 15.35 10.95 7.04
N HIS A 100 16.54 10.78 6.46
CA HIS A 100 17.46 11.89 6.18
C HIS A 100 17.10 12.66 4.90
N LYS A 101 16.38 12.03 3.96
CA LYS A 101 15.90 12.63 2.70
C LYS A 101 14.60 11.94 2.29
N PRO A 102 13.48 12.25 2.95
CA PRO A 102 12.21 11.64 2.60
C PRO A 102 11.81 12.10 1.21
N ILE A 103 11.43 11.14 0.36
CA ILE A 103 10.69 11.48 -0.85
C ILE A 103 9.31 11.95 -0.38
N PRO A 104 8.86 13.16 -0.74
CA PRO A 104 7.53 13.61 -0.36
C PRO A 104 6.49 12.70 -1.00
N VAL A 105 5.37 12.47 -0.29
CA VAL A 105 4.18 11.84 -0.88
C VAL A 105 3.85 12.49 -2.23
N PRO A 106 3.30 11.74 -3.21
CA PRO A 106 3.10 12.24 -4.56
C PRO A 106 2.37 13.59 -4.56
N PHE A 107 2.82 14.47 -5.45
CA PHE A 107 2.15 15.75 -5.67
C PHE A 107 0.68 15.53 -6.04
N VAL A 108 -0.18 16.37 -5.48
CA VAL A 108 -1.61 16.41 -5.78
C VAL A 108 -1.83 17.35 -6.96
N ASP A 109 -2.15 16.76 -8.11
CA ASP A 109 -2.51 17.49 -9.32
C ASP A 109 -3.97 17.92 -9.24
N SER A 110 -4.16 19.19 -8.88
CA SER A 110 -5.49 19.77 -8.73
C SER A 110 -6.24 19.89 -10.05
N GLU A 111 -5.56 20.11 -11.17
CA GLU A 111 -6.22 20.22 -12.48
C GLU A 111 -6.66 18.84 -12.95
N PHE A 112 -5.77 17.85 -12.84
CA PHE A 112 -6.09 16.46 -13.13
C PHE A 112 -7.25 15.96 -12.28
N ASP A 113 -7.26 16.24 -10.98
CA ASP A 113 -8.33 15.80 -10.06
C ASP A 113 -9.71 16.37 -10.39
N GLN A 114 -9.79 17.55 -11.02
CA GLN A 114 -11.03 18.17 -11.45
C GLN A 114 -11.57 17.61 -12.78
N MET A 115 -10.78 16.81 -13.51
CA MET A 115 -11.28 16.17 -14.73
C MET A 115 -12.50 15.29 -14.41
N PRO A 116 -13.58 15.37 -15.21
CA PRO A 116 -14.82 14.68 -14.91
C PRO A 116 -14.66 13.16 -15.01
N TRP A 117 -14.99 12.47 -13.92
CA TRP A 117 -15.20 11.03 -13.92
C TRP A 117 -16.59 10.70 -14.44
N HIS A 118 -16.64 9.93 -15.52
CA HIS A 118 -17.87 9.39 -16.09
C HIS A 118 -18.07 7.95 -15.62
N TYR A 119 -19.26 7.66 -15.11
CA TYR A 119 -19.59 6.32 -14.65
C TYR A 119 -19.91 5.42 -15.84
N PRO A 120 -19.25 4.27 -15.96
CA PRO A 120 -19.63 3.28 -16.96
C PRO A 120 -21.05 2.78 -16.68
N SER A 121 -21.94 2.87 -17.66
CA SER A 121 -23.27 2.28 -17.61
C SER A 121 -24.22 2.80 -16.51
N SER A 122 -24.00 4.01 -15.98
CA SER A 122 -24.94 4.65 -15.03
C SER A 122 -25.35 6.05 -15.48
N ASN A 123 -26.55 6.48 -15.08
CA ASN A 123 -27.08 7.83 -15.32
C ASN A 123 -26.62 8.85 -14.26
N ASN A 124 -25.56 8.55 -13.51
CA ASN A 124 -25.04 9.48 -12.51
C ASN A 124 -24.39 10.68 -13.20
N ALA A 125 -24.61 11.88 -12.66
CA ALA A 125 -23.93 13.08 -13.13
C ALA A 125 -22.40 12.94 -12.94
N PRO A 126 -21.58 13.41 -13.88
CA PRO A 126 -20.12 13.42 -13.72
C PRO A 126 -19.70 14.16 -12.45
N GLN A 127 -18.60 13.73 -11.85
CA GLN A 127 -18.00 14.36 -10.67
C GLN A 127 -16.49 14.49 -10.86
N PRO A 128 -15.78 15.34 -10.09
CA PRO A 128 -14.32 15.33 -10.08
C PRO A 128 -13.77 13.93 -9.73
N ASN A 129 -12.66 13.54 -10.36
CA ASN A 129 -12.11 12.20 -10.16
C ASN A 129 -11.32 12.07 -8.85
N TYR A 130 -10.59 13.10 -8.41
CA TYR A 130 -9.75 13.06 -7.20
C TYR A 130 -8.72 11.92 -7.14
N LEU A 131 -8.19 11.47 -8.29
CA LEU A 131 -7.27 10.34 -8.37
C LEU A 131 -5.95 10.63 -7.66
N SER A 132 -5.33 11.78 -7.90
CA SER A 132 -4.04 12.14 -7.30
C SER A 132 -4.17 12.37 -5.79
N LYS A 133 -5.23 13.05 -5.31
CA LYS A 133 -5.56 13.16 -3.87
C LYS A 133 -5.73 11.79 -3.22
N THR A 134 -6.46 10.89 -3.86
CA THR A 134 -6.70 9.54 -3.32
C THR A 134 -5.43 8.71 -3.30
N PHE A 135 -4.57 8.86 -4.31
CA PHE A 135 -3.29 8.19 -4.36
C PHE A 135 -2.33 8.68 -3.28
N ALA A 136 -2.23 10.00 -3.06
CA ALA A 136 -1.47 10.57 -1.94
C ALA A 136 -1.94 10.02 -0.58
N ALA A 137 -3.25 9.99 -0.33
CA ALA A 137 -3.82 9.40 0.87
C ALA A 137 -3.53 7.88 0.99
N SER A 138 -3.51 7.17 -0.14
CA SER A 138 -3.15 5.74 -0.19
C SER A 138 -1.69 5.52 0.22
N CYS A 139 -0.78 6.39 -0.24
CA CYS A 139 0.65 6.34 0.13
C CYS A 139 0.83 6.51 1.64
N GLU A 140 0.14 7.49 2.23
CA GLU A 140 0.16 7.73 3.68
C GLU A 140 -0.36 6.53 4.48
N LEU A 141 -1.49 5.96 4.06
CA LEU A 141 -2.05 4.75 4.68
C LEU A 141 -1.07 3.57 4.61
N LEU A 142 -0.44 3.37 3.45
CA LEU A 142 0.44 2.23 3.24
C LEU A 142 1.78 2.38 3.95
N MET A 143 2.25 3.60 4.21
CA MET A 143 3.38 3.81 5.14
C MET A 143 3.07 3.27 6.53
N ILE A 144 1.86 3.51 7.06
CA ILE A 144 1.41 2.95 8.34
C ILE A 144 1.29 1.43 8.23
N ALA A 145 0.69 0.95 7.14
CA ALA A 145 0.45 -0.47 6.88
C ALA A 145 1.71 -1.33 6.91
N ARG A 146 2.86 -0.78 6.50
CA ARG A 146 4.12 -1.51 6.45
C ARG A 146 4.52 -2.11 7.81
N ARG A 147 4.21 -1.40 8.89
CA ARG A 147 4.49 -1.82 10.28
C ARG A 147 3.61 -2.99 10.74
N ILE A 148 2.50 -3.25 10.05
CA ILE A 148 1.62 -4.39 10.33
C ILE A 148 2.34 -5.71 10.02
N MET A 149 3.31 -5.72 9.11
CA MET A 149 4.10 -6.91 8.81
C MET A 149 4.84 -7.45 10.04
N ASP A 150 5.35 -6.58 10.92
CA ASP A 150 6.02 -7.01 12.15
C ASP A 150 5.06 -7.74 13.10
N VAL A 151 3.79 -7.31 13.13
CA VAL A 151 2.72 -7.99 13.87
C VAL A 151 2.40 -9.35 13.25
N VAL A 152 2.28 -9.40 11.92
CA VAL A 152 1.98 -10.63 11.17
C VAL A 152 3.12 -11.66 11.31
N ASN A 153 4.38 -11.24 11.15
CA ASN A 153 5.55 -12.09 11.35
C ASN A 153 5.72 -12.49 12.81
N GLY A 154 5.37 -11.61 13.74
CA GLY A 154 5.34 -11.87 15.18
C GLY A 154 4.39 -13.00 15.57
N LEU A 155 3.29 -13.21 14.85
CA LEU A 155 2.38 -14.35 15.07
C LEU A 155 3.03 -15.71 14.81
N ASN A 156 3.99 -15.76 13.89
CA ASN A 156 4.67 -17.00 13.50
C ASN A 156 5.80 -17.38 14.48
N SER A 157 6.21 -16.46 15.36
CA SER A 157 7.27 -16.68 16.36
C SER A 157 6.67 -16.78 17.76
N GLY A 158 6.95 -17.87 18.49
CA GLY A 158 6.27 -18.26 19.74
C GLY A 158 6.28 -17.27 20.93
N ASN A 159 5.54 -17.68 21.99
CA ASN A 159 4.97 -16.98 23.15
C ASN A 159 5.74 -15.85 23.90
N MET A 160 7.01 -15.54 23.63
CA MET A 160 7.76 -14.49 24.37
C MET A 160 7.53 -13.04 23.87
N ARG A 161 6.79 -12.84 22.76
CA ARG A 161 6.56 -11.51 22.15
C ARG A 161 5.18 -10.90 22.43
N GLN A 162 4.40 -11.47 23.34
CA GLN A 162 2.98 -11.15 23.46
C GLN A 162 2.70 -9.71 23.91
N VAL A 163 3.47 -9.18 24.86
CA VAL A 163 3.31 -7.81 25.40
C VAL A 163 3.78 -6.75 24.40
N VAL A 164 4.93 -6.98 23.74
CA VAL A 164 5.49 -6.08 22.72
C VAL A 164 4.54 -5.93 21.52
N ASN A 165 3.81 -7.00 21.18
CA ASN A 165 2.80 -6.95 20.12
C ASN A 165 1.60 -6.07 20.49
N ASP A 166 1.18 -6.01 21.76
CA ASP A 166 -0.03 -5.27 22.14
C ASP A 166 0.18 -3.75 22.13
N GLU A 167 1.37 -3.28 22.54
CA GLU A 167 1.77 -1.87 22.42
C GLU A 167 1.91 -1.44 20.97
N LEU A 168 2.59 -2.24 20.14
CA LEU A 168 2.72 -1.98 18.70
C LEU A 168 1.35 -1.96 18.01
N ILE A 169 0.47 -2.90 18.34
CA ILE A 169 -0.88 -2.93 17.78
C ILE A 169 -1.66 -1.68 18.18
N SER A 170 -1.57 -1.26 19.45
CA SER A 170 -2.28 -0.06 19.94
C SER A 170 -1.79 1.22 19.26
N ASP A 171 -0.47 1.34 19.03
CA ASP A 171 0.10 2.49 18.32
C ASP A 171 -0.31 2.51 16.84
N ILE A 172 -0.27 1.37 16.13
CA ILE A 172 -0.72 1.31 14.74
C ILE A 172 -2.23 1.59 14.65
N ASP A 173 -3.05 1.08 15.58
CA ASP A 173 -4.49 1.34 15.63
C ASP A 173 -4.78 2.84 15.78
N LEU A 174 -4.08 3.51 16.69
CA LEU A 174 -4.18 4.96 16.86
C LEU A 174 -3.81 5.71 15.57
N GLN A 175 -2.74 5.30 14.89
CA GLN A 175 -2.31 5.91 13.63
C GLN A 175 -3.32 5.71 12.50
N LEU A 176 -3.88 4.50 12.37
CA LEU A 176 -4.94 4.21 11.40
C LEU A 176 -6.19 5.08 11.65
N ASN A 177 -6.64 5.17 12.90
CA ASN A 177 -7.80 5.99 13.26
C ASN A 177 -7.54 7.49 13.07
N THR A 178 -6.33 7.95 13.41
CA THR A 178 -5.92 9.35 13.18
C THR A 178 -5.91 9.67 11.70
N TRP A 179 -5.27 8.83 10.88
CA TRP A 179 -5.24 8.98 9.42
C TRP A 179 -6.65 9.00 8.82
N LYS A 180 -7.53 8.09 9.27
CA LYS A 180 -8.92 8.04 8.79
C LYS A 180 -9.69 9.32 9.13
N SER A 181 -9.44 9.89 10.31
CA SER A 181 -10.07 11.12 10.78
C SER A 181 -9.52 12.38 10.11
N SER A 182 -8.30 12.33 9.57
CA SER A 182 -7.67 13.46 8.86
C SER A 182 -8.00 13.52 7.36
N LEU A 183 -8.74 12.55 6.82
CA LEU A 183 -9.10 12.54 5.41
C LEU A 183 -9.92 13.77 5.01
N SER A 184 -9.55 14.38 3.89
CA SER A 184 -10.32 15.47 3.31
C SER A 184 -11.70 15.00 2.81
N PRO A 185 -12.72 15.89 2.78
CA PRO A 185 -14.05 15.54 2.28
C PRO A 185 -14.09 15.04 0.83
N ASP A 186 -13.11 15.46 0.00
CA ASP A 186 -12.98 15.05 -1.40
C ASP A 186 -12.65 13.55 -1.52
N VAL A 187 -11.85 13.03 -0.59
CA VAL A 187 -11.37 11.64 -0.59
C VAL A 187 -12.24 10.75 0.31
N ASP A 188 -12.70 11.28 1.45
CA ASP A 188 -13.46 10.52 2.42
C ASP A 188 -14.80 10.01 1.85
N MET A 189 -15.25 8.86 2.32
CA MET A 189 -16.48 8.22 1.86
C MET A 189 -17.52 8.25 2.98
N THR A 190 -18.58 9.01 2.74
CA THR A 190 -19.74 9.10 3.63
C THR A 190 -20.89 8.24 3.09
N LEU A 191 -21.93 8.05 3.89
CA LEU A 191 -23.17 7.40 3.44
C LEU A 191 -23.77 8.06 2.20
N LYS A 192 -23.58 9.38 2.05
CA LYS A 192 -24.09 10.14 0.90
C LYS A 192 -23.26 9.95 -0.36
N SER A 193 -21.93 9.86 -0.25
CA SER A 193 -21.03 9.73 -1.41
C SER A 193 -20.80 8.29 -1.84
N ARG A 194 -21.16 7.30 -1.02
CA ARG A 194 -20.97 5.87 -1.33
C ARG A 194 -21.61 5.40 -2.64
N PRO A 195 -22.85 5.77 -3.02
CA PRO A 195 -23.47 5.33 -4.28
C PRO A 195 -22.75 5.84 -5.54
N THR A 196 -21.98 6.91 -5.39
CA THR A 196 -21.27 7.60 -6.46
C THR A 196 -19.75 7.53 -6.26
N ALA A 197 -19.24 6.67 -5.37
CA ALA A 197 -17.82 6.60 -5.10
C ALA A 197 -17.05 6.07 -6.32
N THR A 198 -15.92 6.71 -6.63
CA THR A 198 -15.02 6.24 -7.68
C THR A 198 -14.31 4.95 -7.27
N PRO A 199 -13.86 4.11 -8.23
CA PRO A 199 -13.18 2.85 -7.92
C PRO A 199 -11.96 3.03 -7.00
N HIS A 200 -11.12 4.02 -7.25
CA HIS A 200 -9.94 4.29 -6.43
C HIS A 200 -10.28 4.74 -5.01
N ARG A 201 -11.36 5.53 -4.81
CA ARG A 201 -11.85 5.87 -3.47
C ARG A 201 -12.37 4.63 -2.74
N LEU A 202 -13.14 3.78 -3.42
CA LEU A 202 -13.60 2.51 -2.86
C LEU A 202 -12.42 1.63 -2.42
N MET A 203 -11.39 1.53 -3.27
CA MET A 203 -10.18 0.77 -2.98
C MET A 203 -9.41 1.32 -1.78
N LEU A 204 -9.27 2.64 -1.64
CA LEU A 204 -8.64 3.25 -0.46
C LEU A 204 -9.34 2.85 0.85
N HIS A 205 -10.68 3.00 0.91
CA HIS A 205 -11.44 2.68 2.13
C HIS A 205 -11.50 1.16 2.37
N ALA A 206 -11.55 0.35 1.31
CA ALA A 206 -11.45 -1.11 1.44
C ALA A 206 -10.09 -1.53 2.01
N ALA A 207 -9.00 -0.92 1.53
CA ALA A 207 -7.65 -1.14 2.05
C ALA A 207 -7.55 -0.78 3.53
N TYR A 208 -8.08 0.39 3.96
CA TYR A 208 -8.12 0.77 5.37
C TYR A 208 -8.74 -0.31 6.25
N TRP A 209 -9.93 -0.81 5.90
CA TRP A 209 -10.60 -1.85 6.68
C TRP A 209 -9.88 -3.20 6.62
N TRP A 210 -9.30 -3.54 5.47
CA TRP A 210 -8.47 -4.73 5.35
C TRP A 210 -7.27 -4.70 6.29
N LEU A 211 -6.55 -3.57 6.35
CA LEU A 211 -5.42 -3.36 7.26
C LEU A 211 -5.86 -3.40 8.73
N PHE A 212 -7.01 -2.81 9.05
CA PHE A 212 -7.58 -2.86 10.39
C PHE A 212 -7.86 -4.30 10.83
N VAL A 213 -8.43 -5.13 9.95
CA VAL A 213 -8.67 -6.55 10.20
C VAL A 213 -7.36 -7.31 10.36
N LEU A 214 -6.37 -7.06 9.50
CA LEU A 214 -5.05 -7.70 9.58
C LEU A 214 -4.36 -7.40 10.92
N LEU A 215 -4.37 -6.14 11.36
CA LEU A 215 -3.78 -5.69 12.61
C LEU A 215 -4.35 -6.42 13.83
N HIS A 216 -5.67 -6.64 13.85
CA HIS A 216 -6.38 -7.24 14.99
C HIS A 216 -6.53 -8.76 14.92
N ARG A 217 -6.13 -9.39 13.80
CA ARG A 217 -6.14 -10.85 13.62
C ARG A 217 -5.54 -11.65 14.80
N PRO A 218 -4.43 -11.21 15.45
CA PRO A 218 -3.89 -11.87 16.64
C PRO A 218 -4.92 -12.11 17.77
N PHE A 219 -5.80 -11.15 18.05
CA PHE A 219 -6.73 -11.23 19.18
C PHE A 219 -7.80 -12.32 18.99
N TYR A 220 -8.20 -12.56 17.75
CA TYR A 220 -9.15 -13.63 17.42
C TYR A 220 -8.55 -15.02 17.65
N HIS A 221 -7.26 -15.21 17.31
CA HIS A 221 -6.58 -16.50 17.50
C HIS A 221 -6.28 -16.78 18.98
N ARG A 222 -5.97 -15.75 19.79
CA ARG A 222 -5.78 -15.89 21.24
C ARG A 222 -7.03 -16.41 21.95
N LYS A 223 -8.22 -15.93 21.59
CA LYS A 223 -9.49 -16.39 22.18
C LYS A 223 -9.77 -17.86 21.91
N LEU A 224 -9.45 -18.36 20.70
CA LEU A 224 -9.63 -19.77 20.35
C LEU A 224 -8.72 -20.69 21.17
N ARG A 225 -7.44 -20.31 21.37
CA ARG A 225 -6.50 -21.06 22.23
C ARG A 225 -6.95 -21.14 23.69
N HIS A 226 -7.47 -20.05 24.26
CA HIS A 226 -8.00 -20.08 25.63
C HIS A 226 -9.33 -20.82 25.78
N SER A 227 -10.07 -21.05 24.69
CA SER A 227 -11.32 -21.81 24.71
C SER A 227 -11.10 -23.32 24.66
N SER A 228 -10.00 -23.80 24.07
CA SER A 228 -9.66 -25.23 24.01
C SER A 228 -9.05 -25.80 25.31
N ASP A 229 -8.53 -24.94 26.20
CA ASP A 229 -8.01 -25.34 27.52
C ASP A 229 -9.11 -25.48 28.59
N ARG A 230 -10.39 -25.46 28.19
CA ARG A 230 -11.54 -25.70 29.08
C ARG A 230 -12.35 -26.93 28.67
N GLU A 231 -11.68 -28.02 28.32
CA GLU A 231 -12.31 -29.33 28.52
C GLU A 231 -12.42 -29.55 30.04
N ILE A 232 -13.63 -29.31 30.53
CA ILE A 232 -14.01 -29.53 31.92
C ILE A 232 -13.95 -31.03 32.16
N ASP A 233 -12.94 -31.46 32.92
CA ASP A 233 -12.86 -32.82 33.41
C ASP A 233 -14.00 -33.06 34.42
N HIS A 234 -15.11 -33.58 33.90
CA HIS A 234 -16.24 -34.04 34.69
C HIS A 234 -16.02 -35.49 35.14
N VAL A 235 -14.98 -35.75 35.93
CA VAL A 235 -14.98 -36.95 36.78
C VAL A 235 -15.65 -36.57 38.10
N LYS A 236 -16.95 -36.89 38.18
CA LYS A 236 -17.69 -36.99 39.44
C LYS A 236 -17.38 -38.34 40.11
N VAL A 237 -17.21 -38.24 41.43
CA VAL A 237 -17.14 -39.26 42.50
C VAL A 237 -15.76 -39.84 42.76
#